data_AF-A0A2X0IPY7-F1
#
_entry.id   AF-A0A2X0IPY7-F1
#
_cell.length_a   1.000
_cell.length_b   1.000
_cell.length_c   1.000
_cell.angle_alpha   90.00
_cell.angle_beta   90.00
_cell.angle_gamma   90.00
#
_symmetry.space_group_name_H-M   'P 1'
#
loop_
_entity.id
_entity.type
_entity.pdbx_description
1 polymer ?
#
loop_
_entity_poly.entity_id
_entity_poly.type
_entity_poly.pdbx_seq_one_letter_code
_entity_poly.pdbx_strand_id
1 'polypeptide(L)'
;MGLFLRTNMFRGVDQEQVYAALEQFWSQERHHLEDDQSPGADSYALHEQHNGWTVLNWTKGWEWDLRRRAQLHVSRVLDCSGLLTFVYDGDLWGYELFHHGQVVDRFLQWTDTGPKFFGDLPCQGAPDVLVAQFPELGLNVRHARAYLTSISADDPRYEDFAWDEYDPRNQPARDGDRWGRLEPAAIYDFWRYLGVETHRANHRYTPTAPIWRRFTTAPV
;
A
#
# COMPACT_ATOMS: atom_id res chain seq x y z
N MET A 1 21.01 3.43 -1.61
CA MET A 1 19.77 3.04 -2.30
C MET A 1 18.73 2.80 -1.24
N GLY A 2 17.69 3.63 -1.17
CA GLY A 2 16.60 3.45 -0.22
C GLY A 2 15.62 2.35 -0.61
N LEU A 3 14.67 2.08 0.30
CA LEU A 3 13.63 1.06 0.12
C LEU A 3 12.46 1.64 -0.69
N PHE A 4 12.16 1.00 -1.82
CA PHE A 4 10.94 1.27 -2.58
C PHE A 4 10.01 0.07 -2.47
N LEU A 5 8.81 0.31 -1.95
CA LEU A 5 7.76 -0.69 -1.81
C LEU A 5 6.49 -0.16 -2.45
N ARG A 6 5.80 -1.00 -3.22
CA ARG A 6 4.48 -0.71 -3.76
C ARG A 6 3.64 -1.98 -3.76
N THR A 7 2.54 -1.93 -3.03
CA THR A 7 1.69 -3.11 -2.79
C THR A 7 0.23 -2.71 -2.91
N ASN A 8 -0.46 -3.31 -3.86
CA ASN A 8 -1.91 -3.23 -3.95
C ASN A 8 -2.53 -4.39 -3.18
N MET A 9 -3.59 -4.12 -2.43
CA MET A 9 -4.34 -5.09 -1.65
C MET A 9 -5.81 -4.93 -2.01
N PHE A 10 -6.40 -5.97 -2.59
CA PHE A 10 -7.80 -5.99 -3.00
C PHE A 10 -8.59 -6.90 -2.06
N ARG A 11 -9.70 -6.40 -1.51
CA ARG A 11 -10.51 -7.13 -0.53
C ARG A 11 -11.62 -7.89 -1.22
N GLY A 12 -11.78 -9.17 -0.87
CA GLY A 12 -12.95 -9.98 -1.23
C GLY A 12 -12.97 -10.50 -2.67
N VAL A 13 -11.87 -10.35 -3.40
CA VAL A 13 -11.68 -10.84 -4.77
C VAL A 13 -10.50 -11.80 -4.82
N ASP A 14 -10.53 -12.80 -5.68
CA ASP A 14 -9.43 -13.77 -5.82
C ASP A 14 -8.36 -13.32 -6.83
N GLN A 15 -7.24 -14.02 -6.84
CA GLN A 15 -6.10 -13.76 -7.72
C GLN A 15 -6.40 -13.93 -9.21
N GLU A 16 -7.29 -14.84 -9.61
CA GLU A 16 -7.61 -15.06 -11.03
C GLU A 16 -8.43 -13.88 -11.57
N GLN A 17 -9.40 -13.41 -10.78
CA GLN A 17 -10.20 -12.21 -11.08
C GLN A 17 -9.32 -10.97 -11.21
N VAL A 18 -8.39 -10.76 -10.27
CA VAL A 18 -7.44 -9.64 -10.30
C VAL A 18 -6.55 -9.72 -11.53
N TYR A 19 -6.02 -10.90 -11.86
CA TYR A 19 -5.20 -11.10 -13.05
C TYR A 19 -5.96 -10.79 -14.34
N ALA A 20 -7.19 -11.29 -14.49
CA ALA A 20 -8.01 -11.04 -15.66
C ALA A 20 -8.35 -9.54 -15.84
N ALA A 21 -8.64 -8.83 -14.76
CA ALA A 21 -8.88 -7.38 -14.81
C ALA A 21 -7.60 -6.60 -15.17
N LEU A 22 -6.42 -7.05 -14.74
CA LEU A 22 -5.15 -6.46 -15.16
C LEU A 22 -4.87 -6.73 -16.64
N GLU A 23 -5.10 -7.95 -17.13
CA GLU A 23 -4.95 -8.29 -18.55
C GLU A 23 -5.84 -7.41 -19.44
N GLN A 24 -7.10 -7.21 -19.03
CA GLN A 24 -8.02 -6.28 -19.70
C GLN A 24 -7.46 -4.86 -19.74
N PHE A 25 -6.98 -4.34 -18.62
CA PHE A 25 -6.39 -2.99 -18.54
C PHE A 25 -5.18 -2.85 -19.47
N TRP A 26 -4.22 -3.77 -19.39
CA TRP A 26 -2.99 -3.69 -20.17
C TRP A 26 -3.25 -3.82 -21.67
N SER A 27 -4.20 -4.66 -22.08
CA SER A 27 -4.63 -4.76 -23.48
C SER A 27 -5.16 -3.41 -24.01
N GLN A 28 -5.92 -2.66 -23.20
CA GLN A 28 -6.39 -1.32 -23.56
C GLN A 28 -5.24 -0.31 -23.71
N GLU A 29 -4.17 -0.48 -22.93
CA GLU A 29 -2.95 0.32 -23.00
C GLU A 29 -1.95 -0.20 -24.05
N ARG A 30 -2.35 -1.12 -24.94
CA ARG A 30 -1.51 -1.74 -25.98
C ARG A 30 -0.29 -2.49 -25.44
N HIS A 31 -0.48 -3.15 -24.31
CA HIS A 31 0.47 -4.09 -23.73
C HIS A 31 -0.20 -5.44 -23.50
N HIS A 32 0.59 -6.50 -23.34
CA HIS A 32 0.13 -7.79 -22.85
C HIS A 32 0.93 -8.22 -21.62
N LEU A 33 0.34 -9.11 -20.83
CA LEU A 33 1.01 -9.70 -19.69
C LEU A 33 1.84 -10.90 -20.15
N GLU A 34 3.09 -10.97 -19.71
CA GLU A 34 3.99 -12.10 -19.96
C GLU A 34 4.54 -12.63 -18.65
N ASP A 35 4.80 -13.94 -18.59
CA ASP A 35 5.43 -14.55 -17.42
C ASP A 35 6.84 -13.98 -17.21
N ASP A 36 7.11 -13.52 -15.99
CA ASP A 36 8.43 -13.00 -15.63
C ASP A 36 9.38 -14.16 -15.33
N GLN A 37 10.30 -14.41 -16.27
CA GLN A 37 11.34 -15.42 -16.15
C GLN A 37 12.65 -14.86 -15.56
N SER A 38 12.75 -13.54 -15.29
CA SER A 38 14.00 -12.87 -14.94
C SER A 38 13.91 -12.12 -13.60
N PRO A 39 14.47 -12.69 -12.51
CA PRO A 39 14.54 -12.01 -11.23
C PRO A 39 15.32 -10.69 -11.35
N GLY A 40 14.63 -9.55 -11.23
CA GLY A 40 15.24 -8.22 -11.21
C GLY A 40 14.71 -7.23 -12.26
N ALA A 41 13.82 -7.66 -13.16
CA ALA A 41 13.08 -6.77 -14.05
C ALA A 41 11.95 -6.02 -13.32
N ASP A 42 11.31 -5.08 -14.02
CA ASP A 42 10.03 -4.50 -13.60
C ASP A 42 8.97 -5.60 -13.65
N SER A 43 8.48 -6.03 -12.49
CA SER A 43 7.60 -7.20 -12.43
C SER A 43 6.62 -7.17 -11.26
N TYR A 44 5.54 -7.90 -11.48
CA TYR A 44 4.44 -8.08 -10.56
C TYR A 44 4.55 -9.45 -9.91
N ALA A 45 4.29 -9.51 -8.61
CA ALA A 45 4.07 -10.75 -7.88
C ALA A 45 2.65 -10.71 -7.31
N LEU A 46 1.76 -11.49 -7.93
CA LEU A 46 0.39 -11.65 -7.48
C LEU A 46 0.31 -12.87 -6.58
N HIS A 47 -0.19 -12.67 -5.37
CA HIS A 47 -0.33 -13.69 -4.35
C HIS A 47 -1.73 -14.31 -4.37
N GLU A 48 -1.83 -15.56 -3.95
CA GLU A 48 -3.14 -16.19 -3.69
C GLU A 48 -3.93 -15.41 -2.64
N GLN A 49 -5.26 -15.46 -2.72
CA GLN A 49 -6.11 -14.85 -1.71
C GLN A 49 -5.89 -15.51 -0.35
N HIS A 50 -5.62 -14.70 0.68
CA HIS A 50 -5.48 -15.17 2.06
C HIS A 50 -6.10 -14.17 3.02
N ASN A 51 -6.85 -14.68 4.02
CA ASN A 51 -7.64 -13.85 4.94
C ASN A 51 -8.51 -12.80 4.22
N GLY A 52 -8.99 -13.15 3.02
CA GLY A 52 -9.83 -12.30 2.20
C GLY A 52 -9.11 -11.16 1.46
N TRP A 53 -7.78 -11.13 1.49
CA TRP A 53 -6.95 -10.19 0.75
C TRP A 53 -6.25 -10.87 -0.42
N THR A 54 -6.36 -10.28 -1.60
CA THR A 54 -5.49 -10.59 -2.75
C THR A 54 -4.45 -9.49 -2.89
N VAL A 55 -3.18 -9.87 -2.81
CA VAL A 55 -2.06 -8.93 -2.74
C VAL A 55 -1.25 -8.96 -4.02
N LEU A 56 -1.04 -7.79 -4.61
CA LEU A 56 -0.19 -7.59 -5.78
C LEU A 56 0.99 -6.72 -5.36
N ASN A 57 2.15 -7.36 -5.23
CA ASN A 57 3.42 -6.67 -5.02
C ASN A 57 4.04 -6.28 -6.35
N TRP A 58 4.76 -5.17 -6.34
CA TRP A 58 5.43 -4.69 -7.52
C TRP A 58 6.87 -4.33 -7.26
N THR A 59 7.76 -4.85 -8.10
CA THR A 59 9.16 -4.47 -8.15
C THR A 59 9.42 -3.45 -9.24
N LYS A 60 10.00 -2.30 -8.86
CA LYS A 60 10.59 -1.28 -9.74
C LYS A 60 9.58 -0.55 -10.66
N GLY A 61 10.03 0.51 -11.32
CA GLY A 61 9.24 1.39 -12.20
C GLY A 61 8.39 2.41 -11.41
N TRP A 62 8.37 3.66 -11.85
CA TRP A 62 7.78 4.78 -11.09
C TRP A 62 6.70 5.55 -11.85
N GLU A 63 6.02 4.88 -12.77
CA GLU A 63 4.91 5.46 -13.54
C GLU A 63 3.66 5.58 -12.65
N TRP A 64 3.70 6.48 -11.67
CA TRP A 64 2.67 6.61 -10.64
C TRP A 64 1.25 6.55 -11.23
N ASP A 65 1.00 7.33 -12.29
CA ASP A 65 -0.31 7.51 -12.90
C ASP A 65 -0.83 6.29 -13.67
N LEU A 66 -0.06 5.73 -14.62
CA LEU A 66 -0.49 4.56 -15.41
C LEU A 66 -0.88 3.40 -14.50
N ARG A 67 -0.05 3.20 -13.49
CA ARG A 67 -0.13 2.12 -12.51
C ARG A 67 -1.29 2.34 -11.53
N ARG A 68 -1.53 3.60 -11.17
CA ARG A 68 -2.70 4.04 -10.41
C ARG A 68 -3.99 3.86 -11.22
N ARG A 69 -3.97 4.04 -12.54
CA ARG A 69 -5.12 3.71 -13.40
C ARG A 69 -5.40 2.21 -13.41
N ALA A 70 -4.37 1.36 -13.42
CA ALA A 70 -4.52 -0.11 -13.37
C ALA A 70 -5.24 -0.59 -12.10
N GLN A 71 -4.79 -0.16 -10.91
CA GLN A 71 -5.45 -0.56 -9.65
C GLN A 71 -6.92 -0.07 -9.57
N LEU A 72 -7.20 1.14 -10.06
CA LEU A 72 -8.56 1.68 -10.07
C LEU A 72 -9.44 0.97 -11.10
N HIS A 73 -8.85 0.50 -12.21
CA HIS A 73 -9.55 -0.36 -13.16
C HIS A 73 -9.95 -1.68 -12.50
N VAL A 74 -9.03 -2.37 -11.83
CA VAL A 74 -9.32 -3.63 -11.10
C VAL A 74 -10.44 -3.42 -10.09
N SER A 75 -10.33 -2.40 -9.24
CA SER A 75 -11.36 -2.07 -8.24
C SER A 75 -12.71 -1.75 -8.86
N ARG A 76 -12.76 -1.14 -10.04
CA ARG A 76 -14.00 -0.84 -10.77
C ARG A 76 -14.66 -2.08 -11.33
N VAL A 77 -13.89 -2.91 -12.05
CA VAL A 77 -14.42 -4.08 -12.75
C VAL A 77 -14.88 -5.15 -11.77
N LEU A 78 -14.16 -5.30 -10.66
CA LEU A 78 -14.47 -6.29 -9.63
C LEU A 78 -15.32 -5.74 -8.49
N ASP A 79 -15.77 -4.49 -8.59
CA ASP A 79 -16.63 -3.85 -7.62
C ASP A 79 -16.11 -3.95 -6.16
N CYS A 80 -14.81 -3.74 -5.96
CA CYS A 80 -14.15 -4.05 -4.69
C CYS A 80 -13.43 -2.85 -4.06
N SER A 81 -13.28 -2.91 -2.73
CA SER A 81 -12.43 -2.00 -1.94
C SER A 81 -10.99 -2.50 -1.90
N GLY A 82 -10.05 -1.58 -1.69
CA GLY A 82 -8.67 -1.95 -1.49
C GLY A 82 -7.77 -0.77 -1.20
N LEU A 83 -6.49 -1.06 -1.01
CA LEU A 83 -5.47 -0.05 -0.78
C LEU A 83 -4.29 -0.26 -1.72
N LEU A 84 -3.78 0.84 -2.24
CA LEU A 84 -2.38 0.94 -2.61
C LEU A 84 -1.63 1.39 -1.37
N THR A 85 -0.62 0.65 -0.94
CA THR A 85 0.32 1.09 0.10
C THR A 85 1.73 1.16 -0.48
N PHE A 86 2.54 2.10 0.00
CA PHE A 86 3.88 2.31 -0.53
C PHE A 86 4.85 2.86 0.50
N VAL A 87 6.13 2.58 0.29
CA VAL A 87 7.28 3.20 0.97
C VAL A 87 8.15 3.86 -0.09
N TYR A 88 8.58 5.10 0.17
CA TYR A 88 9.42 5.87 -0.73
C TYR A 88 10.79 6.14 -0.09
N ASP A 89 11.85 5.71 -0.77
CA ASP A 89 13.27 5.80 -0.37
C ASP A 89 13.60 5.23 1.03
N GLY A 90 12.65 4.54 1.66
CA GLY A 90 12.78 4.06 3.04
C GLY A 90 12.53 5.14 4.10
N ASP A 91 12.13 6.35 3.71
CA ASP A 91 12.00 7.52 4.58
C ASP A 91 10.56 7.79 5.03
N LEU A 92 9.59 7.39 4.21
CA LEU A 92 8.17 7.59 4.49
C LEU A 92 7.32 6.48 3.91
N TRP A 93 6.12 6.33 4.47
CA TRP A 93 5.08 5.47 3.90
C TRP A 93 3.77 6.23 3.69
N GLY A 94 2.90 5.66 2.85
CA GLY A 94 1.59 6.21 2.57
C GLY A 94 0.64 5.18 1.96
N TYR A 95 -0.60 5.61 1.73
CA TYR A 95 -1.56 4.83 0.98
C TYR A 95 -2.49 5.68 0.11
N GLU A 96 -3.11 5.02 -0.86
CA GLU A 96 -4.34 5.47 -1.52
C GLU A 96 -5.43 4.39 -1.33
N LEU A 97 -6.51 4.76 -0.62
CA LEU A 97 -7.65 3.90 -0.34
C LEU A 97 -8.67 4.10 -1.46
N PHE A 98 -9.13 2.99 -2.04
CA PHE A 98 -10.05 3.02 -3.16
C PHE A 98 -11.24 2.08 -2.94
N HIS A 99 -12.34 2.43 -3.60
CA HIS A 99 -13.60 1.74 -3.55
C HIS A 99 -14.30 1.91 -4.91
N HIS A 100 -14.68 0.81 -5.54
CA HIS A 100 -15.40 0.80 -6.83
C HIS A 100 -14.70 1.65 -7.92
N GLY A 101 -13.37 1.62 -7.95
CA GLY A 101 -12.54 2.36 -8.91
C GLY A 101 -12.44 3.86 -8.69
N GLN A 102 -12.85 4.33 -7.51
CA GLN A 102 -12.68 5.71 -7.05
C GLN A 102 -11.76 5.75 -5.83
N VAL A 103 -11.00 6.83 -5.71
CA VAL A 103 -10.19 7.07 -4.51
C VAL A 103 -11.04 7.77 -3.48
N VAL A 104 -11.09 7.19 -2.28
CA VAL A 104 -11.93 7.68 -1.17
C VAL A 104 -11.11 8.31 -0.05
N ASP A 105 -9.84 7.91 0.10
CA ASP A 105 -8.96 8.50 1.11
C ASP A 105 -7.48 8.35 0.71
N ARG A 106 -6.64 9.19 1.31
CA ARG A 106 -5.19 9.21 1.09
C ARG A 106 -4.48 9.51 2.40
N PHE A 107 -3.38 8.80 2.62
CA PHE A 107 -2.51 9.05 3.75
C PHE A 107 -1.07 9.15 3.28
N LEU A 108 -0.34 10.08 3.87
CA LEU A 108 1.11 10.21 3.75
C LEU A 108 1.70 10.57 5.11
N GLN A 109 2.70 9.81 5.53
CA GLN A 109 3.37 10.05 6.80
C GLN A 109 4.05 11.42 6.82
N TRP A 110 4.68 11.85 5.72
CA TRP A 110 5.31 13.18 5.61
C TRP A 110 4.53 14.05 4.62
N THR A 111 3.69 14.95 5.12
CA THR A 111 2.74 15.70 4.29
C THR A 111 3.39 16.66 3.31
N ASP A 112 4.61 17.13 3.60
CA ASP A 112 5.33 18.07 2.72
C ASP A 112 5.74 17.42 1.40
N THR A 113 5.79 16.09 1.36
CA THR A 113 6.01 15.32 0.14
C THR A 113 4.71 15.03 -0.63
N GLY A 114 3.56 15.38 -0.05
CA GLY A 114 2.21 15.20 -0.61
C GLY A 114 2.08 15.67 -2.05
N PRO A 115 2.53 16.88 -2.41
CA PRO A 115 2.48 17.37 -3.79
C PRO A 115 3.15 16.46 -4.82
N LYS A 116 4.17 15.67 -4.43
CA LYS A 116 4.85 14.74 -5.33
C LYS A 116 4.00 13.52 -5.70
N PHE A 117 3.08 13.10 -4.82
CA PHE A 117 2.27 11.89 -4.98
C PHE A 117 0.82 12.19 -5.35
N PHE A 118 0.27 13.26 -4.77
CA PHE A 118 -1.16 13.54 -4.77
C PHE A 118 -1.49 14.97 -5.21
N GLY A 119 -0.49 15.78 -5.58
CA GLY A 119 -0.68 17.21 -5.83
C GLY A 119 -1.21 17.92 -4.58
N ASP A 120 -2.13 18.86 -4.75
CA ASP A 120 -2.71 19.64 -3.65
C ASP A 120 -3.85 18.90 -2.89
N LEU A 121 -4.03 17.60 -3.16
CA LEU A 121 -5.09 16.83 -2.53
C LEU A 121 -4.76 16.52 -1.05
N PRO A 122 -5.77 16.52 -0.15
CA PRO A 122 -5.57 16.12 1.24
C PRO A 122 -5.00 14.70 1.34
N CYS A 123 -4.01 14.53 2.22
CA CYS A 123 -3.31 13.25 2.43
C CYS A 123 -3.05 12.94 3.91
N GLN A 124 -3.88 13.44 4.82
CA GLN A 124 -3.76 13.22 6.27
C GLN A 124 -4.35 11.89 6.73
N GLY A 125 -5.10 11.20 5.85
CA GLY A 125 -5.87 10.01 6.19
C GLY A 125 -7.09 10.32 7.08
N ALA A 126 -8.15 9.57 6.88
CA ALA A 126 -9.39 9.65 7.64
C ALA A 126 -9.65 8.28 8.29
N PRO A 127 -9.31 8.10 9.60
CA PRO A 127 -9.43 6.82 10.29
C PRO A 127 -10.83 6.21 10.21
N ASP A 128 -11.86 7.05 10.33
CA ASP A 128 -13.25 6.64 10.26
C ASP A 128 -13.63 6.13 8.85
N VAL A 129 -13.11 6.77 7.79
CA VAL A 129 -13.30 6.34 6.40
C VAL A 129 -12.60 5.00 6.17
N LEU A 130 -11.35 4.87 6.61
CA LEU A 130 -10.59 3.62 6.50
C LEU A 130 -11.32 2.45 7.15
N VAL A 131 -11.79 2.61 8.40
CA VAL A 131 -12.51 1.57 9.12
C VAL A 131 -13.84 1.23 8.43
N ALA A 132 -14.57 2.24 7.94
CA ALA A 132 -15.84 2.04 7.27
C ALA A 132 -15.73 1.27 5.95
N GLN A 133 -14.57 1.27 5.28
CA GLN A 133 -14.36 0.50 4.04
C GLN A 133 -14.25 -1.01 4.26
N PHE A 134 -13.95 -1.46 5.48
CA PHE A 134 -13.73 -2.88 5.80
C PHE A 134 -14.46 -3.29 7.09
N PRO A 135 -15.81 -3.18 7.13
CA PRO A 135 -16.58 -3.40 8.34
C PRO A 135 -16.42 -4.82 8.91
N GLU A 136 -16.21 -5.81 8.06
CA GLU A 136 -16.04 -7.22 8.43
C GLU A 136 -14.74 -7.51 9.16
N LEU A 137 -13.75 -6.61 9.09
CA LEU A 137 -12.47 -6.75 9.80
C LEU A 137 -12.57 -6.31 11.27
N GLY A 138 -13.67 -5.68 11.70
CA GLY A 138 -13.85 -5.24 13.09
C GLY A 138 -12.76 -4.28 13.57
N LEU A 139 -12.26 -3.44 12.66
CA LEU A 139 -11.12 -2.56 12.89
C LEU A 139 -11.40 -1.51 13.99
N ASN A 140 -10.42 -1.30 14.87
CA ASN A 140 -10.53 -0.29 15.93
C ASN A 140 -10.05 1.07 15.43
N VAL A 141 -10.97 2.04 15.34
CA VAL A 141 -10.69 3.39 14.85
C VAL A 141 -9.57 4.13 15.63
N ARG A 142 -9.37 3.84 16.91
CA ARG A 142 -8.26 4.42 17.68
C ARG A 142 -6.90 3.93 17.18
N HIS A 143 -6.81 2.65 16.82
CA HIS A 143 -5.59 2.08 16.23
C HIS A 143 -5.38 2.62 14.82
N ALA A 144 -6.44 2.71 13.98
CA ALA A 144 -6.35 3.39 12.69
C ALA A 144 -5.79 4.81 12.86
N ARG A 145 -6.37 5.61 13.77
CA ARG A 145 -5.90 6.98 14.05
C ARG A 145 -4.44 7.02 14.49
N ALA A 146 -3.96 6.03 15.24
CA ALA A 146 -2.56 5.95 15.61
C ALA A 146 -1.66 5.64 14.40
N TYR A 147 -2.02 4.73 13.50
CA TYR A 147 -1.24 4.50 12.27
C TYR A 147 -1.25 5.73 11.34
N LEU A 148 -2.39 6.45 11.25
CA LEU A 148 -2.53 7.62 10.40
C LEU A 148 -1.98 8.89 11.06
N THR A 149 -0.76 8.79 11.58
CA THR A 149 -0.05 9.93 12.16
C THR A 149 0.87 10.53 11.10
N SER A 150 0.53 11.74 10.64
CA SER A 150 1.35 12.53 9.73
C SER A 150 2.23 13.52 10.48
N ILE A 151 3.34 13.91 9.85
CA ILE A 151 4.27 14.95 10.28
C ILE A 151 4.57 15.90 9.12
N SER A 152 4.90 17.15 9.47
CA SER A 152 5.27 18.23 8.55
C SER A 152 6.46 18.98 9.13
N ALA A 153 7.39 19.41 8.28
CA ALA A 153 8.51 20.31 8.57
C ALA A 153 8.05 21.64 9.16
N ASP A 154 6.81 22.03 8.89
CA ASP A 154 6.20 23.24 9.46
C ASP A 154 5.62 23.01 10.87
N ASP A 155 5.57 21.76 11.39
CA ASP A 155 5.22 21.53 12.80
C ASP A 155 6.35 22.13 13.66
N PRO A 156 6.06 23.06 14.59
CA PRO A 156 7.06 23.64 15.47
C PRO A 156 7.84 22.62 16.31
N ARG A 157 7.33 21.39 16.41
CA ARG A 157 7.95 20.25 17.11
C ARG A 157 8.60 19.26 16.15
N TYR A 158 8.93 19.71 14.92
CA TYR A 158 9.55 18.87 13.90
C TYR A 158 10.94 18.39 14.32
N GLU A 159 11.77 19.32 14.78
CA GLU A 159 13.13 19.01 15.22
C GLU A 159 13.14 18.03 16.41
N ASP A 160 12.15 18.13 17.31
CA ASP A 160 12.03 17.22 18.45
C ASP A 160 11.82 15.77 18.01
N PHE A 161 11.12 15.50 16.89
CA PHE A 161 10.90 14.12 16.45
C PHE A 161 12.02 13.59 15.54
N ALA A 162 12.61 14.46 14.71
CA ALA A 162 13.56 14.02 13.69
C ALA A 162 14.85 13.45 14.31
N TRP A 163 15.11 13.82 15.57
CA TRP A 163 16.36 13.53 16.27
C TRP A 163 16.18 12.81 17.62
N ASP A 164 14.96 12.56 18.10
CA ASP A 164 14.69 11.84 19.36
C ASP A 164 14.06 10.46 19.11
N GLU A 165 14.85 9.41 19.33
CA GLU A 165 14.40 8.01 19.25
C GLU A 165 13.37 7.65 20.34
N TYR A 166 13.24 8.46 21.40
CA TYR A 166 12.32 8.24 22.52
C TYR A 166 11.08 9.14 22.48
N ASP A 167 10.79 9.80 21.35
CA ASP A 167 9.63 10.67 21.25
C ASP A 167 8.35 9.88 21.63
N PRO A 168 7.57 10.32 22.64
CA PRO A 168 6.33 9.66 23.05
C PRO A 168 5.27 9.66 21.93
N ARG A 169 5.47 10.45 20.88
CA ARG A 169 4.70 10.42 19.65
C ARG A 169 5.13 9.28 18.74
N ASN A 170 6.37 8.78 18.78
CA ASN A 170 6.81 7.65 17.97
C ASN A 170 6.64 6.29 18.69
N GLN A 171 5.51 6.09 19.36
CA GLN A 171 5.19 4.82 20.00
C GLN A 171 4.45 3.89 19.03
N PRO A 172 4.51 2.56 19.23
CA PRO A 172 3.73 1.62 18.44
C PRO A 172 2.22 1.93 18.54
N ALA A 173 1.49 1.71 17.45
CA ALA A 173 0.06 2.01 17.40
C ALA A 173 -0.79 1.03 18.22
N ARG A 174 -0.29 -0.21 18.40
CA ARG A 174 -0.94 -1.31 19.11
C ARG A 174 0.06 -2.13 19.92
N ASP A 175 -0.43 -2.83 20.94
CA ASP A 175 0.36 -3.85 21.62
C ASP A 175 0.76 -4.97 20.63
N GLY A 176 2.05 -5.30 20.62
CA GLY A 176 2.63 -6.31 19.73
C GLY A 176 3.01 -5.80 18.33
N ASP A 177 2.86 -4.50 18.07
CA ASP A 177 3.53 -3.83 16.97
C ASP A 177 5.04 -3.74 17.24
N ARG A 178 5.83 -3.70 16.16
CA ARG A 178 7.29 -3.74 16.19
C ARG A 178 7.91 -2.37 15.97
N TRP A 179 7.20 -1.46 15.32
CA TRP A 179 7.72 -0.13 14.95
C TRP A 179 6.90 0.98 15.58
N GLY A 180 7.56 2.09 15.87
CA GLY A 180 6.89 3.34 16.18
C GLY A 180 6.13 3.88 14.96
N ARG A 181 5.00 4.54 15.18
CA ARG A 181 4.12 5.02 14.09
C ARG A 181 4.75 6.08 13.15
N LEU A 182 5.87 6.69 13.52
CA LEU A 182 6.62 7.63 12.68
C LEU A 182 7.76 6.94 11.91
N GLU A 183 7.97 5.64 12.10
CA GLU A 183 8.89 4.85 11.29
C GLU A 183 8.23 4.39 9.99
N PRO A 184 8.92 4.38 8.85
CA PRO A 184 8.39 3.90 7.57
C PRO A 184 8.00 2.41 7.60
N ALA A 185 8.67 1.63 8.43
CA ALA A 185 8.38 0.22 8.64
C ALA A 185 7.04 -0.02 9.37
N ALA A 186 6.41 1.00 9.96
CA ALA A 186 5.06 0.91 10.54
C ALA A 186 4.01 0.45 9.52
N ILE A 187 4.25 0.61 8.21
CA ILE A 187 3.42 0.05 7.14
C ILE A 187 3.18 -1.46 7.31
N TYR A 188 4.16 -2.22 7.81
CA TYR A 188 4.02 -3.66 7.98
C TYR A 188 3.15 -4.03 9.18
N ASP A 189 3.19 -3.24 10.25
CA ASP A 189 2.24 -3.36 11.36
C ASP A 189 0.85 -2.90 10.93
N PHE A 190 0.75 -1.88 10.08
CA PHE A 190 -0.51 -1.48 9.46
C PHE A 190 -1.12 -2.58 8.59
N TRP A 191 -0.32 -3.31 7.82
CA TRP A 191 -0.80 -4.50 7.09
C TRP A 191 -1.32 -5.59 8.03
N ARG A 192 -0.61 -5.87 9.13
CA ARG A 192 -1.08 -6.80 10.17
C ARG A 192 -2.39 -6.32 10.82
N TYR A 193 -2.52 -5.02 11.05
CA TYR A 193 -3.76 -4.40 11.54
C TYR A 193 -4.94 -4.64 10.60
N LEU A 194 -4.71 -4.61 9.28
CA LEU A 194 -5.70 -4.94 8.26
C LEU A 194 -5.93 -6.47 8.08
N GLY A 195 -5.22 -7.32 8.82
CA GLY A 195 -5.32 -8.78 8.71
C GLY A 195 -4.49 -9.38 7.57
N VAL A 196 -3.62 -8.60 6.93
CA VAL A 196 -2.66 -9.09 5.94
C VAL A 196 -1.46 -9.70 6.67
N GLU A 197 -1.41 -11.03 6.68
CA GLU A 197 -0.31 -11.75 7.31
C GLU A 197 0.98 -11.57 6.53
N THR A 198 2.06 -11.25 7.25
CA THR A 198 3.40 -11.10 6.69
C THR A 198 4.39 -11.96 7.42
N HIS A 199 5.44 -12.37 6.71
CA HIS A 199 6.62 -12.98 7.31
C HIS A 199 7.87 -12.21 6.88
N ARG A 200 8.92 -12.32 7.69
CA ARG A 200 10.20 -11.69 7.40
C ARG A 200 11.03 -12.60 6.50
N ALA A 201 11.38 -12.14 5.31
CA ALA A 201 12.28 -12.80 4.37
C ALA A 201 13.29 -11.79 3.82
N ASN A 202 14.59 -12.12 3.83
CA ASN A 202 15.67 -11.28 3.28
C ASN A 202 15.61 -9.80 3.75
N HIS A 203 15.42 -9.59 5.06
CA HIS A 203 15.27 -8.27 5.70
C HIS A 203 14.06 -7.44 5.25
N ARG A 204 13.11 -8.03 4.53
CA ARG A 204 11.84 -7.40 4.13
C ARG A 204 10.67 -8.21 4.67
N TYR A 205 9.50 -7.57 4.79
CA TYR A 205 8.27 -8.27 5.08
C TYR A 205 7.51 -8.49 3.79
N THR A 206 7.09 -9.72 3.57
CA THR A 206 6.32 -10.14 2.40
C THR A 206 5.04 -10.80 2.87
N PRO A 207 3.94 -10.73 2.08
CA PRO A 207 2.75 -11.50 2.37
C PRO A 207 3.07 -12.98 2.58
N THR A 208 2.43 -13.61 3.55
CA THR A 208 2.59 -15.04 3.84
C THR A 208 1.94 -15.91 2.77
N ALA A 209 0.89 -15.40 2.11
CA ALA A 209 0.26 -16.06 0.98
C ALA A 209 1.28 -16.38 -0.11
N PRO A 210 1.26 -17.58 -0.71
CA PRO A 210 2.19 -17.94 -1.77
C PRO A 210 1.97 -17.05 -3.00
N ILE A 211 3.03 -16.87 -3.78
CA ILE A 211 2.95 -16.18 -5.06
C ILE A 211 2.26 -17.13 -6.04
N TRP A 212 1.10 -16.72 -6.54
CA TRP A 212 0.35 -17.46 -7.56
C TRP A 212 1.00 -17.28 -8.94
N ARG A 213 1.36 -16.04 -9.30
CA ARG A 213 2.00 -15.75 -10.59
C ARG A 213 2.97 -14.57 -10.48
N ARG A 214 4.07 -14.66 -11.23
CA ARG A 214 4.97 -13.55 -11.53
C ARG A 214 4.84 -13.19 -13.00
N PHE A 215 4.66 -11.90 -13.28
CA PHE A 215 4.47 -11.43 -14.65
C PHE A 215 5.04 -10.03 -14.85
N THR A 216 5.23 -9.64 -16.09
CA THR A 216 5.59 -8.29 -16.52
C THR A 216 4.68 -7.83 -17.65
N THR A 217 4.87 -6.62 -18.15
CA THR A 217 4.12 -6.05 -19.28
C THR A 217 5.05 -5.85 -20.46
N ALA A 218 4.68 -6.33 -21.63
CA ALA A 218 5.38 -6.09 -22.89
C ALA A 218 4.48 -5.31 -23.86
N PRO A 219 5.04 -4.41 -24.69
CA PRO A 219 4.26 -3.74 -25.74
C PRO A 219 3.82 -4.75 -26.81
N VAL A 220 2.65 -4.51 -27.39
CA VAL A 220 2.12 -5.24 -28.55
C VAL A 220 2.78 -4.78 -29.85
#